data_AF-A0AA40DWV8-F1
#
_entry.id   AF-A0AA40DWV8-F1
#
_cell.length_a   1.000
_cell.length_b   1.000
_cell.length_c   1.000
_cell.angle_alpha   90.00
_cell.angle_beta   90.00
_cell.angle_gamma   90.00
#
_symmetry.space_group_name_H-M   'P 1'
#
loop_
_entity.id
_entity.type
_entity.pdbx_description
1 polymer ?
#
loop_
_entity_poly.entity_id
_entity_poly.type
_entity_poly.pdbx_seq_one_letter_code
_entity_poly.pdbx_strand_id
1 'polypeptide(L)'
;MTVQQQQSRFSDADQESVYVLLHGYTADAVEEEGNERPFVAPDTEEERNRVWTAWTEFCGLTGQKEGAVDSCGVGPCRFWVTFAQDPTAAKVQAPVRAFLHQYVQSSCKERVVLGPEERAMIRTVNSAYSVIEIWRRLVAAAEDKVLPLERRALRGKGKYLEAERLFLKWPQEGEKREGPAYSIVKWILRSLTPTLGLEMKPAYAKVEATAADIILVLTALYTRAGDIPASPVTRASFHNAVIQMGTGAFRPGVLEDTLCKQY
;
A
#
# COMPACT_ATOMS: atom_id res chain seq x y z
N MET A 1 -52.47 13.48 -21.54
CA MET A 1 -53.12 13.40 -20.22
C MET A 1 -53.79 12.05 -20.20
N THR A 2 -53.31 11.03 -19.50
CA THR A 2 -53.23 10.93 -18.03
C THR A 2 -52.18 9.87 -17.66
N VAL A 3 -51.19 10.20 -16.82
CA VAL A 3 -50.27 9.22 -16.22
C VAL A 3 -50.89 8.79 -14.89
N GLN A 4 -51.25 7.51 -14.77
CA GLN A 4 -51.67 6.93 -13.51
C GLN A 4 -50.47 6.87 -12.55
N GLN A 5 -50.58 7.63 -11.45
CA GLN A 5 -49.74 7.47 -10.26
C GLN A 5 -49.90 6.06 -9.71
N GLN A 6 -48.82 5.28 -9.72
CA GLN A 6 -48.67 4.16 -8.79
C GLN A 6 -48.50 4.77 -7.39
N GLN A 7 -49.59 4.78 -6.63
CA GLN A 7 -49.59 5.16 -5.22
C GLN A 7 -48.75 4.14 -4.44
N SER A 8 -47.77 4.67 -3.70
CA SER A 8 -47.00 3.97 -2.67
C SER A 8 -47.95 3.23 -1.72
N ARG A 9 -47.74 1.93 -1.55
CA ARG A 9 -48.61 1.01 -0.81
C ARG A 9 -48.32 0.97 0.70
N PHE A 10 -47.52 1.88 1.23
CA PHE A 10 -47.12 1.89 2.63
C PHE A 10 -47.57 3.20 3.28
N SER A 11 -48.20 3.11 4.45
CA SER A 11 -48.57 4.29 5.23
C SER A 11 -47.31 4.95 5.81
N ASP A 12 -47.37 6.25 6.14
CA ASP A 12 -46.23 6.97 6.73
C ASP A 12 -45.72 6.30 8.03
N ALA A 13 -46.61 5.62 8.77
CA ALA A 13 -46.26 4.83 9.95
C ALA A 13 -45.48 3.54 9.62
N ASP A 14 -45.67 2.97 8.43
CA ASP A 14 -44.93 1.80 7.96
C ASP A 14 -43.54 2.18 7.45
N GLN A 15 -43.36 3.39 6.89
CA GLN A 15 -42.05 3.89 6.49
C GLN A 15 -41.15 4.18 7.70
N GLU A 16 -41.71 4.74 8.77
CA GLU A 16 -40.97 5.01 10.02
C GLU A 16 -40.60 3.70 10.74
N SER A 17 -41.49 2.70 10.73
CA SER A 17 -41.23 1.35 11.25
C SER A 17 -40.11 0.62 10.47
N VAL A 18 -40.08 0.73 9.14
CA VAL A 18 -39.02 0.16 8.30
C VAL A 18 -37.69 0.89 8.49
N TYR A 19 -37.70 2.22 8.69
CA TYR A 19 -36.49 3.00 9.00
C TYR A 19 -35.91 2.63 10.37
N VAL A 20 -36.77 2.46 11.38
CA VAL A 20 -36.38 2.00 12.72
C VAL A 20 -35.94 0.52 12.70
N LEU A 21 -36.52 -0.35 11.85
CA LEU A 21 -36.02 -1.71 11.69
C LEU A 21 -34.66 -1.76 10.96
N LEU A 22 -34.44 -0.93 9.94
CA LEU A 22 -33.17 -0.86 9.20
C LEU A 22 -32.04 -0.15 9.96
N HIS A 23 -32.35 0.74 10.90
CA HIS A 23 -31.35 1.47 11.70
C HIS A 23 -31.28 1.03 13.17
N GLY A 24 -32.31 0.36 13.68
CA GLY A 24 -32.29 -0.31 14.99
C GLY A 24 -31.45 -1.60 14.96
N TYR A 25 -31.45 -2.32 13.84
CA TYR A 25 -30.58 -3.51 13.67
C TYR A 25 -29.08 -3.18 13.64
N THR A 26 -28.71 -1.91 13.49
CA THR A 26 -27.30 -1.46 13.54
C THR A 26 -26.87 -1.00 14.94
N ALA A 27 -27.79 -0.87 15.91
CA ALA A 27 -27.47 -0.38 17.26
C ALA A 27 -27.28 -1.51 18.29
N ASP A 28 -27.90 -2.69 18.06
CA ASP A 28 -27.81 -3.85 18.98
C ASP A 28 -26.94 -4.99 18.45
N ALA A 29 -26.13 -4.74 17.42
CA ALA A 29 -24.94 -5.56 17.18
C ALA A 29 -23.96 -5.25 18.30
N VAL A 30 -24.12 -5.98 19.41
CA VAL A 30 -23.11 -6.19 20.44
C VAL A 30 -21.74 -6.17 19.76
N GLU A 31 -20.93 -5.18 20.11
CA GLU A 31 -19.50 -5.15 19.81
C GLU A 31 -18.89 -6.41 20.44
N GLU A 32 -18.98 -7.54 19.76
CA GLU A 32 -17.96 -8.56 19.90
C GLU A 32 -16.65 -7.84 19.54
N GLU A 33 -15.64 -7.95 20.40
CA GLU A 33 -14.25 -7.55 20.15
C GLU A 33 -13.62 -8.37 19.00
N GLY A 34 -14.35 -8.55 17.90
CA GLY A 34 -13.87 -9.00 16.62
C GLY A 34 -13.07 -7.86 16.00
N ASN A 35 -11.78 -7.88 16.30
CA ASN A 35 -10.70 -7.17 15.60
C ASN A 35 -11.18 -6.50 14.30
N GLU A 36 -11.54 -5.20 14.35
CA GLU A 36 -11.95 -4.38 13.18
C GLU A 36 -10.85 -4.32 12.09
N ARG A 37 -9.71 -4.97 12.33
CA ARG A 37 -8.60 -5.06 11.41
C ARG A 37 -8.87 -6.17 10.39
N PRO A 38 -9.05 -5.83 9.10
CA PRO A 38 -9.09 -6.85 8.07
C PRO A 38 -7.78 -7.64 8.08
N PHE A 39 -7.84 -8.94 7.78
CA PHE A 39 -6.65 -9.78 7.67
C PHE A 39 -5.59 -9.13 6.77
N VAL A 40 -4.35 -9.10 7.25
CA VAL A 40 -3.18 -8.63 6.51
C VAL A 40 -2.16 -9.76 6.53
N ALA A 41 -1.68 -10.16 5.35
CA ALA A 41 -0.60 -11.14 5.28
C ALA A 41 0.66 -10.60 5.99
N PRO A 42 1.44 -11.44 6.70
CA PRO A 42 2.61 -11.00 7.47
C PRO A 42 3.56 -10.10 6.68
N ASP A 43 3.94 -10.48 5.46
CA ASP A 43 4.82 -9.70 4.60
C ASP A 43 4.25 -8.31 4.27
N THR A 44 2.93 -8.24 4.07
CA THR A 44 2.24 -6.97 3.82
C THR A 44 2.22 -6.09 5.08
N GLU A 45 2.11 -6.69 6.26
CA GLU A 45 2.19 -5.99 7.53
C GLU A 45 3.62 -5.47 7.80
N GLU A 46 4.64 -6.30 7.57
CA GLU A 46 6.04 -5.91 7.69
C GLU A 46 6.39 -4.75 6.77
N GLU A 47 5.98 -4.81 5.51
CA GLU A 47 6.20 -3.70 4.56
C GLU A 47 5.47 -2.42 4.99
N ARG A 48 4.22 -2.52 5.48
CA ARG A 48 3.48 -1.38 6.02
C ARG A 48 4.19 -0.78 7.23
N ASN A 49 4.66 -1.61 8.16
CA ASN A 49 5.39 -1.19 9.34
C ASN A 49 6.70 -0.50 8.97
N ARG A 50 7.45 -1.04 8.00
CA ARG A 50 8.67 -0.43 7.50
C ARG A 50 8.44 0.95 6.91
N VAL A 51 7.41 1.10 6.06
CA VAL A 51 7.07 2.40 5.46
C VAL A 51 6.58 3.38 6.54
N TRP A 52 5.82 2.90 7.52
CA TRP A 52 5.37 3.70 8.66
C TRP A 52 6.54 4.21 9.51
N THR A 53 7.51 3.36 9.84
CA THR A 53 8.71 3.75 10.58
C THR A 53 9.48 4.84 9.84
N ALA A 54 9.71 4.66 8.53
CA ALA A 54 10.37 5.67 7.70
C ALA A 54 9.61 7.02 7.70
N TRP A 55 8.27 6.99 7.69
CA TRP A 55 7.45 8.20 7.83
C TRP A 55 7.64 8.86 9.21
N THR A 56 7.59 8.09 10.29
CA THR A 56 7.76 8.65 11.65
C THR A 56 9.14 9.24 11.87
N GLU A 57 10.19 8.60 11.32
CA GLU A 57 11.56 9.11 11.35
C GLU A 57 11.68 10.41 10.55
N PHE A 58 11.09 10.48 9.36
CA PHE A 58 11.02 11.70 8.56
C PHE A 58 10.34 12.85 9.32
N CYS A 59 9.21 12.59 9.99
CA CYS A 59 8.54 13.57 10.85
C CYS A 59 9.42 14.00 12.04
N GLY A 60 10.16 13.08 12.66
CA GLY A 60 11.08 13.37 13.77
C GLY A 60 12.25 14.27 13.36
N LEU A 61 12.85 13.99 12.19
CA LEU A 61 13.97 14.78 11.65
C LEU A 61 13.56 16.20 11.22
N THR A 62 12.32 16.36 10.77
CA THR A 62 11.76 17.67 10.39
C THR A 62 11.29 18.48 11.61
N GLY A 63 10.98 17.83 12.74
CA GLY A 63 10.60 18.48 13.99
C GLY A 63 11.76 18.95 14.88
N GLN A 64 12.99 18.51 14.66
CA GLN A 64 14.17 18.86 15.47
C GLN A 64 15.03 20.02 14.93
N LYS A 65 14.79 20.49 13.69
CA LYS A 65 15.52 21.65 13.16
C LYS A 65 14.94 22.95 13.70
N GLU A 66 15.56 23.43 14.78
CA GLU A 66 15.73 24.83 15.20
C GLU A 66 14.48 25.73 15.24
N GLY A 67 14.08 26.17 16.45
CA GLY A 67 13.71 27.56 16.78
C GLY A 67 12.66 28.31 15.95
N ALA A 68 12.03 27.67 14.97
CA ALA A 68 11.07 28.24 14.05
C ALA A 68 9.70 27.67 14.41
N VAL A 69 8.91 28.52 15.05
CA VAL A 69 7.46 28.36 15.08
C VAL A 69 7.00 28.31 13.62
N ASP A 70 6.52 27.14 13.20
CA ASP A 70 6.03 26.78 11.86
C ASP A 70 7.08 26.54 10.77
N SER A 71 7.10 25.33 10.21
CA SER A 71 6.31 25.19 8.97
C SER A 71 5.58 23.86 8.79
N CYS A 72 5.66 22.90 9.72
CA CYS A 72 4.67 21.80 9.79
C CYS A 72 4.73 21.03 11.12
N GLY A 73 4.56 21.70 12.27
CA GLY A 73 4.54 21.11 13.64
C GLY A 73 3.43 20.06 13.89
N VAL A 74 3.36 19.04 13.05
CA VAL A 74 2.32 18.06 12.94
C VAL A 74 2.98 16.72 13.23
N GLY A 75 2.75 16.21 14.45
CA GLY A 75 3.20 14.87 14.81
C GLY A 75 2.67 13.83 13.81
N PRO A 76 3.39 12.71 13.62
CA PRO A 76 3.11 11.75 12.55
C PRO A 76 1.66 11.25 12.53
N CYS A 77 0.98 11.20 13.68
CA CYS A 77 -0.45 10.84 13.77
C CYS A 77 -1.38 12.03 13.47
N ARG A 78 -1.08 13.23 13.97
CA ARG A 78 -1.91 14.43 13.76
C ARG A 78 -2.04 14.77 12.27
N PHE A 79 -1.00 14.47 11.49
CA PHE A 79 -0.98 14.67 10.04
C PHE A 79 -2.15 13.95 9.37
N TRP A 80 -2.39 12.69 9.73
CA TRP A 80 -3.41 11.87 9.08
C TRP A 80 -4.82 12.36 9.37
N VAL A 81 -5.06 12.89 10.57
CA VAL A 81 -6.34 13.51 10.92
C VAL A 81 -6.56 14.77 10.08
N THR A 82 -5.57 15.66 10.00
CA THR A 82 -5.66 16.87 9.16
C THR A 82 -5.77 16.55 7.67
N PHE A 83 -5.03 15.54 7.20
CA PHE A 83 -5.06 15.07 5.82
C PHE A 83 -6.41 14.44 5.45
N ALA A 84 -7.04 13.69 6.34
CA ALA A 84 -8.38 13.16 6.12
C ALA A 84 -9.44 14.27 6.04
N GLN A 85 -9.27 15.35 6.79
CA GLN A 85 -10.21 16.48 6.81
C GLN A 85 -10.12 17.37 5.57
N ASP A 86 -8.90 17.70 5.11
CA ASP A 86 -8.68 18.48 3.89
C ASP A 86 -7.53 17.90 3.05
N PRO A 87 -7.79 16.85 2.26
CA PRO A 87 -6.77 16.19 1.48
C PRO A 87 -6.35 16.95 0.24
N THR A 88 -7.06 18.01 -0.13
CA THR A 88 -6.82 18.76 -1.38
C THR A 88 -5.93 19.98 -1.16
N ALA A 89 -5.86 20.50 0.07
CA ALA A 89 -5.01 21.64 0.40
C ALA A 89 -3.53 21.33 0.16
N ALA A 90 -2.88 22.19 -0.63
CA ALA A 90 -1.45 22.06 -0.95
C ALA A 90 -0.56 22.05 0.31
N LYS A 91 -0.93 22.83 1.34
CA LYS A 91 -0.22 22.86 2.62
C LYS A 91 -0.30 21.53 3.36
N VAL A 92 -1.45 20.86 3.31
CA VAL A 92 -1.69 19.57 3.95
C VAL A 92 -1.01 18.43 3.18
N GLN A 93 -0.85 18.56 1.86
CA GLN A 93 -0.11 17.60 1.04
C GLN A 93 1.42 17.77 1.11
N ALA A 94 1.94 18.94 1.50
CA ALA A 94 3.37 19.23 1.44
C ALA A 94 4.24 18.24 2.23
N PRO A 95 3.91 17.84 3.47
CA PRO A 95 4.72 16.89 4.23
C PRO A 95 4.86 15.52 3.56
N VAL A 96 3.75 14.95 3.05
CA VAL A 96 3.80 13.65 2.37
C VAL A 96 4.53 13.74 1.03
N ARG A 97 4.38 14.84 0.29
CA ARG A 97 5.13 15.07 -0.95
C ARG A 97 6.64 15.13 -0.68
N ALA A 98 7.04 15.85 0.36
CA ALA A 98 8.44 15.94 0.78
C ALA A 98 8.98 14.57 1.23
N PHE A 99 8.21 13.82 2.02
CA PHE A 99 8.55 12.46 2.42
C PHE A 99 8.77 11.54 1.21
N LEU A 100 7.81 11.46 0.28
CA LEU A 100 7.92 10.59 -0.88
C LEU A 100 9.10 10.97 -1.77
N HIS A 101 9.38 12.26 -1.91
CA HIS A 101 10.56 12.74 -2.65
C HIS A 101 11.87 12.26 -1.99
N GLN A 102 12.02 12.48 -0.67
CA GLN A 102 13.18 12.04 0.08
C GLN A 102 13.33 10.51 0.05
N TYR A 103 12.22 9.78 0.24
CA TYR A 103 12.20 8.32 0.25
C TYR A 103 12.75 7.73 -1.06
N VAL A 104 12.38 8.33 -2.20
CA VAL A 104 12.92 7.92 -3.50
C VAL A 104 14.40 8.23 -3.61
N GLN A 105 14.83 9.44 -3.22
CA GLN A 105 16.24 9.85 -3.30
C GLN A 105 17.15 9.02 -2.40
N SER A 106 16.68 8.64 -1.21
CA SER A 106 17.45 7.83 -0.26
C SER A 106 17.40 6.33 -0.55
N SER A 107 16.73 5.89 -1.62
CA SER A 107 16.52 4.46 -1.91
C SER A 107 17.72 3.77 -2.60
N CYS A 108 18.89 4.41 -2.64
CA CYS A 108 20.09 3.85 -3.25
C CYS A 108 20.65 2.69 -2.42
N LYS A 109 20.94 1.57 -3.07
CA LYS A 109 21.60 0.40 -2.47
C LYS A 109 22.69 -0.11 -3.40
N GLU A 110 23.75 -0.66 -2.82
CA GLU A 110 24.77 -1.36 -3.59
C GLU A 110 24.14 -2.64 -4.18
N ARG A 111 24.27 -2.81 -5.49
CA ARG A 111 23.73 -3.95 -6.24
C ARG A 111 24.79 -4.47 -7.21
N VAL A 112 24.75 -5.78 -7.46
CA VAL A 112 25.58 -6.41 -8.49
C VAL A 112 25.12 -5.90 -9.86
N VAL A 113 26.07 -5.51 -10.70
CA VAL A 113 25.82 -5.05 -12.07
C VAL A 113 26.64 -5.88 -13.06
N LEU A 114 26.10 -6.01 -14.28
CA LEU A 114 26.78 -6.65 -15.38
C LEU A 114 27.74 -5.63 -16.01
N GLY A 115 28.93 -5.49 -15.43
CA GLY A 115 29.97 -4.56 -15.84
C GLY A 115 31.29 -4.85 -15.12
N PRO A 116 32.42 -4.28 -15.57
CA PRO A 116 33.73 -4.50 -14.95
C PRO A 116 33.80 -4.03 -13.49
N GLU A 117 32.90 -3.12 -13.08
CA GLU A 117 32.80 -2.65 -11.69
C GLU A 117 32.18 -3.69 -10.75
N GLU A 118 31.46 -4.69 -11.28
CA GLU A 118 30.70 -5.76 -10.60
C GLU A 118 29.61 -5.31 -9.61
N ARG A 119 29.74 -4.11 -9.02
CA ARG A 119 28.80 -3.48 -8.09
C ARG A 119 28.64 -2.00 -8.40
N ALA A 120 27.41 -1.51 -8.25
CA ALA A 120 27.10 -0.10 -8.34
C ALA A 120 26.04 0.30 -7.31
N MET A 121 26.10 1.55 -6.86
CA MET A 121 25.01 2.15 -6.08
C MET A 121 23.84 2.47 -7.00
N ILE A 122 22.76 1.69 -6.90
CA ILE A 122 21.57 1.82 -7.74
C ILE A 122 20.38 2.23 -6.90
N ARG A 123 19.61 3.22 -7.40
CA ARG A 123 18.32 3.60 -6.83
C ARG A 123 17.31 2.46 -6.99
N THR A 124 16.86 1.91 -5.87
CA THR A 124 15.94 0.76 -5.87
C THR A 124 14.49 1.12 -6.18
N VAL A 125 14.10 2.38 -5.97
CA VAL A 125 12.77 2.90 -6.36
C VAL A 125 12.93 3.70 -7.65
N ASN A 126 12.75 3.03 -8.78
CA ASN A 126 12.91 3.60 -10.12
C ASN A 126 11.58 3.82 -10.87
N SER A 127 10.47 3.24 -10.41
CA SER A 127 9.17 3.37 -11.07
C SER A 127 8.17 4.21 -10.28
N ALA A 128 7.33 4.95 -11.01
CA ALA A 128 6.19 5.67 -10.43
C ALA A 128 5.22 4.72 -9.70
N TYR A 129 5.05 3.49 -10.20
CA TYR A 129 4.20 2.50 -9.57
C TYR A 129 4.73 2.06 -8.20
N SER A 130 6.04 1.89 -8.05
CA SER A 130 6.66 1.60 -6.76
C SER A 130 6.38 2.69 -5.73
N VAL A 131 6.42 3.97 -6.14
CA VAL A 131 6.09 5.10 -5.26
C VAL A 131 4.60 5.12 -4.89
N ILE A 132 3.71 4.85 -5.85
CA ILE A 132 2.27 4.72 -5.58
C ILE A 132 2.01 3.59 -4.57
N GLU A 133 2.73 2.48 -4.70
CA GLU A 133 2.65 1.33 -3.80
C GLU A 133 3.16 1.64 -2.39
N ILE A 134 4.23 2.43 -2.26
CA ILE A 134 4.69 2.97 -0.97
C ILE A 134 3.62 3.88 -0.35
N TRP A 135 3.03 4.77 -1.16
CA TRP A 135 1.96 5.66 -0.70
C TRP A 135 0.74 4.88 -0.20
N ARG A 136 0.30 3.86 -0.95
CA ARG A 136 -0.82 2.98 -0.56
C ARG A 136 -0.57 2.27 0.76
N ARG A 137 0.64 1.74 0.96
CA ARG A 137 1.03 1.11 2.24
C ARG A 137 0.99 2.10 3.39
N LEU A 138 1.45 3.33 3.17
CA LEU A 138 1.44 4.37 4.18
C LEU A 138 0.01 4.79 4.57
N VAL A 139 -0.87 4.98 3.58
CA VAL A 139 -2.31 5.24 3.81
C VAL A 139 -2.97 4.09 4.58
N ALA A 140 -2.67 2.84 4.21
CA ALA A 140 -3.21 1.67 4.90
C ALA A 140 -2.73 1.60 6.37
N ALA A 141 -1.47 1.96 6.64
CA ALA A 141 -0.96 2.04 8.01
C ALA A 141 -1.66 3.14 8.83
N ALA A 142 -2.00 4.28 8.21
CA ALA A 142 -2.74 5.34 8.89
C ALA A 142 -4.19 4.97 9.23
N GLU A 143 -4.88 4.28 8.30
CA GLU A 143 -6.22 3.74 8.50
C GLU A 143 -6.28 2.66 9.59
N ASP A 144 -5.16 1.99 9.88
CA ASP A 144 -5.07 0.99 10.93
C ASP A 144 -4.65 1.60 12.29
N LYS A 145 -3.64 2.48 12.28
CA LYS A 145 -2.98 2.94 13.51
C LYS A 145 -3.54 4.24 14.08
N VAL A 146 -4.15 5.10 13.28
CA VAL A 146 -4.48 6.48 13.68
C VAL A 146 -5.98 6.74 13.63
N LEU A 147 -6.59 6.56 12.47
CA LEU A 147 -7.96 6.99 12.23
C LEU A 147 -9.01 6.25 13.08
N PRO A 148 -8.89 4.94 13.38
CA PRO A 148 -9.83 4.26 14.26
C PRO A 148 -9.88 4.88 15.66
N LEU A 149 -8.72 5.25 16.21
CA LEU A 149 -8.61 5.87 17.54
C LEU A 149 -9.30 7.23 17.56
N GLU A 150 -9.07 8.06 16.53
CA GLU A 150 -9.69 9.38 16.43
C GLU A 150 -11.20 9.29 16.22
N ARG A 151 -11.66 8.37 15.36
CA ARG A 151 -13.10 8.11 15.15
C ARG A 151 -13.79 7.71 16.45
N ARG A 152 -13.19 6.80 17.24
CA ARG A 152 -13.73 6.39 18.54
C ARG A 152 -13.80 7.57 19.52
N ALA A 153 -12.77 8.40 19.57
CA ALA A 153 -12.75 9.59 20.41
C ALA A 153 -13.83 10.63 20.03
N LEU A 154 -14.09 10.82 18.72
CA LEU A 154 -15.14 11.71 18.23
C LEU A 154 -16.55 11.16 18.51
N ARG A 155 -16.77 9.86 18.31
CA ARG A 155 -18.03 9.18 18.68
C ARG A 155 -18.33 9.32 20.17
N GLY A 156 -17.33 9.12 21.03
CA GLY A 156 -17.46 9.33 22.48
C GLY A 156 -17.82 10.77 22.89
N LYS A 157 -17.60 11.76 22.01
CA LYS A 157 -17.99 13.17 22.20
C LYS A 157 -19.32 13.53 21.51
N GLY A 158 -20.04 12.55 20.96
CA GLY A 158 -21.27 12.77 20.19
C GLY A 158 -21.06 13.38 18.79
N LYS A 159 -19.81 13.45 18.30
CA LYS A 159 -19.45 14.04 17.00
C LYS A 159 -19.46 13.00 15.87
N TYR A 160 -20.59 12.33 15.68
CA TYR A 160 -20.71 11.22 14.73
C TYR A 160 -20.39 11.63 13.27
N LEU A 161 -20.90 12.78 12.82
CA LEU A 161 -20.64 13.29 11.47
C LEU A 161 -19.16 13.62 11.20
N GLU A 162 -18.42 14.06 12.22
CA GLU A 162 -16.97 14.29 12.08
C GLU A 162 -16.23 12.95 12.01
N ALA A 163 -16.65 11.96 12.79
CA ALA A 163 -16.06 10.61 12.77
C ALA A 163 -16.30 9.90 11.42
N GLU A 164 -17.47 10.06 10.82
CA GLU A 164 -17.79 9.48 9.49
C GLU A 164 -16.97 10.08 8.35
N ARG A 165 -16.42 11.29 8.52
CA ARG A 165 -15.57 11.94 7.52
C ARG A 165 -14.10 11.52 7.61
N LEU A 166 -13.69 10.84 8.68
CA LEU A 166 -12.30 10.41 8.89
C LEU A 166 -12.01 9.05 8.24
N PHE A 167 -12.10 9.00 6.91
CA PHE A 167 -11.64 7.88 6.11
C PHE A 167 -10.77 8.37 4.96
N LEU A 168 -9.68 7.64 4.71
CA LEU A 168 -8.80 7.81 3.56
C LEU A 168 -9.20 6.86 2.42
N LYS A 169 -9.93 5.78 2.74
CA LYS A 169 -10.63 4.91 1.77
C LYS A 169 -12.06 5.42 1.53
N TRP A 170 -12.59 5.22 0.32
CA TRP A 170 -13.99 5.51 0.01
C TRP A 170 -14.69 4.28 -0.59
N PRO A 171 -16.00 4.07 -0.34
CA PRO A 171 -16.78 3.04 -1.01
C PRO A 171 -16.72 3.19 -2.53
N GLN A 172 -16.37 2.09 -3.21
CA GLN A 172 -16.34 2.00 -4.66
C GLN A 172 -17.77 1.86 -5.18
N GLU A 173 -18.37 2.94 -5.66
CA GLU A 173 -19.39 2.84 -6.70
C GLU A 173 -18.80 3.34 -8.03
N GLY A 174 -18.59 2.41 -8.96
CA GLY A 174 -18.32 2.69 -10.37
C GLY A 174 -16.95 3.30 -10.69
N GLU A 175 -15.91 2.45 -10.70
CA GLU A 175 -14.65 2.54 -11.48
C GLU A 175 -13.84 3.86 -11.56
N LYS A 176 -14.24 4.94 -10.88
CA LYS A 176 -13.46 6.18 -10.89
C LYS A 176 -12.47 6.15 -9.74
N ARG A 177 -11.18 6.21 -10.10
CA ARG A 177 -10.08 6.42 -9.16
C ARG A 177 -10.22 7.85 -8.59
N GLU A 178 -11.03 8.00 -7.57
CA GLU A 178 -11.30 9.26 -6.89
C GLU A 178 -11.03 9.13 -5.39
N GLY A 179 -10.65 10.23 -4.74
CA GLY A 179 -10.51 10.29 -3.29
C GLY A 179 -9.30 11.08 -2.76
N PRO A 180 -9.26 11.30 -1.43
CA PRO A 180 -8.21 12.03 -0.71
C PRO A 180 -6.79 11.61 -1.11
N ALA A 181 -6.55 10.29 -1.07
CA ALA A 181 -5.26 9.70 -1.36
C ALA A 181 -4.90 9.72 -2.86
N TYR A 182 -5.90 9.82 -3.74
CA TYR A 182 -5.65 9.87 -5.18
C TYR A 182 -5.05 11.21 -5.64
N SER A 183 -5.27 12.29 -4.89
CA SER A 183 -4.65 13.59 -5.16
C SER A 183 -3.11 13.51 -5.16
N ILE A 184 -2.54 12.74 -4.22
CA ILE A 184 -1.11 12.44 -4.14
C ILE A 184 -0.69 11.55 -5.30
N VAL A 185 -1.49 10.54 -5.68
CA VAL A 185 -1.20 9.70 -6.87
C VAL A 185 -1.11 10.54 -8.13
N LYS A 186 -2.03 11.50 -8.32
CA LYS A 186 -2.01 12.42 -9.46
C LYS A 186 -0.75 13.28 -9.46
N TRP A 187 -0.32 13.78 -8.29
CA TRP A 187 0.94 14.51 -8.16
C TRP A 187 2.16 13.63 -8.42
N ILE A 188 2.19 12.38 -7.94
CA ILE A 188 3.27 11.43 -8.23
C ILE A 188 3.44 11.30 -9.74
N LEU A 189 2.35 10.99 -10.45
CA LEU A 189 2.40 10.76 -11.88
C LEU A 189 2.76 12.01 -12.69
N ARG A 190 2.24 13.19 -12.32
CA ARG A 190 2.40 14.42 -13.11
C ARG A 190 3.63 15.25 -12.77
N SER A 191 4.13 15.13 -11.55
CA SER A 191 5.19 16.02 -11.03
C SER A 191 6.39 15.22 -10.53
N LEU A 192 6.19 14.27 -9.60
CA LEU A 192 7.33 13.54 -9.02
C LEU A 192 8.05 12.67 -10.06
N THR A 193 7.29 11.98 -10.92
CA THR A 193 7.82 11.12 -11.97
C THR A 193 8.80 11.86 -12.89
N PRO A 194 8.44 12.96 -13.57
CA PRO A 194 9.39 13.69 -14.41
C PRO A 194 10.53 14.32 -13.58
N THR A 195 10.28 14.83 -12.38
CA THR A 195 11.32 15.43 -11.53
C THR A 195 12.41 14.45 -11.16
N LEU A 196 12.06 13.19 -10.86
CA LEU A 196 13.03 12.17 -10.44
C LEU A 196 13.39 11.15 -11.53
N GLY A 197 12.93 11.37 -12.77
CA GLY A 197 13.14 10.44 -13.88
C GLY A 197 12.64 9.03 -13.58
N LEU A 198 11.42 8.92 -13.05
CA LEU A 198 10.81 7.62 -12.74
C LEU A 198 10.21 6.98 -13.99
N GLU A 199 10.35 5.67 -14.10
CA GLU A 199 9.77 4.89 -15.18
C GLU A 199 8.26 4.74 -14.98
N MET A 200 7.48 5.09 -16.02
CA MET A 200 6.04 4.85 -16.07
C MET A 200 5.65 3.59 -16.83
N LYS A 201 6.59 2.99 -17.57
CA LYS A 201 6.41 1.71 -18.25
C LYS A 201 7.43 0.73 -17.70
N PRO A 202 7.10 -0.56 -17.57
CA PRO A 202 8.10 -1.56 -17.27
C PRO A 202 9.23 -1.46 -18.31
N ALA A 203 10.47 -1.25 -17.86
CA ALA A 203 11.63 -1.20 -18.75
C ALA A 203 12.00 -2.56 -19.36
N TYR A 204 11.34 -3.64 -18.91
CA TYR A 204 11.61 -5.00 -19.40
C TYR A 204 10.45 -5.51 -20.26
N ALA A 205 10.80 -6.08 -21.40
CA ALA A 205 9.92 -6.97 -22.13
C ALA A 205 9.85 -8.29 -21.36
N LYS A 206 8.64 -8.75 -21.05
CA LYS A 206 8.45 -10.13 -20.58
C LYS A 206 8.63 -11.04 -21.78
N VAL A 207 9.77 -11.73 -21.83
CA VAL A 207 10.05 -12.77 -22.81
C VAL A 207 9.83 -14.11 -22.13
N GLU A 208 9.26 -15.06 -22.86
CA GLU A 208 9.14 -16.45 -22.41
C GLU A 208 10.54 -17.06 -22.24
N ALA A 209 10.77 -17.72 -21.10
CA ALA A 209 11.99 -18.48 -20.88
C ALA A 209 11.93 -19.75 -21.75
N THR A 210 12.97 -19.97 -22.54
CA THR A 210 13.08 -21.16 -23.39
C THR A 210 13.69 -22.33 -22.62
N ALA A 211 13.59 -23.54 -23.19
CA ALA A 211 14.31 -24.69 -22.66
C ALA A 211 15.83 -24.47 -22.59
N ALA A 212 16.40 -23.71 -23.52
CA ALA A 212 17.83 -23.37 -23.51
C ALA A 212 18.20 -22.49 -22.32
N ASP A 213 17.35 -21.53 -21.96
CA ASP A 213 17.55 -20.67 -20.78
C ASP A 213 17.52 -21.49 -19.48
N ILE A 214 16.58 -22.43 -19.38
CA ILE A 214 16.48 -23.35 -18.23
C ILE A 214 17.75 -24.21 -18.13
N ILE A 215 18.18 -24.82 -19.23
CA ILE A 215 19.41 -25.63 -19.27
C ILE A 215 20.62 -24.79 -18.87
N LEU A 216 20.73 -23.57 -19.37
CA LEU A 216 21.82 -22.64 -19.04
C LEU A 216 21.85 -22.32 -17.54
N VAL A 217 20.70 -21.98 -16.95
CA VAL A 217 20.59 -21.69 -15.50
C VAL A 217 20.99 -22.91 -14.67
N LEU A 218 20.45 -24.08 -14.99
CA LEU A 218 20.78 -25.31 -14.26
C LEU A 218 22.23 -25.73 -14.43
N THR A 219 22.81 -25.53 -15.62
CA THR A 219 24.24 -25.79 -15.87
C THR A 219 25.09 -24.87 -15.00
N ALA A 220 24.84 -23.56 -15.05
CA ALA A 220 25.57 -22.58 -14.26
C ALA A 220 25.48 -22.87 -12.75
N LEU A 221 24.31 -23.29 -12.28
CA LEU A 221 24.06 -23.62 -10.88
C LEU A 221 25.02 -24.69 -10.32
N TYR A 222 25.43 -25.66 -11.15
CA TYR A 222 26.33 -26.73 -10.74
C TYR A 222 27.78 -26.50 -11.19
N THR A 223 28.01 -25.98 -12.39
CA THR A 223 29.37 -25.78 -12.92
C THR A 223 30.07 -24.57 -12.29
N ARG A 224 29.30 -23.59 -11.81
CA ARG A 224 29.80 -22.41 -11.09
C ARG A 224 29.39 -22.42 -9.62
N ALA A 225 29.26 -23.61 -9.04
CA ALA A 225 28.86 -23.81 -7.64
C ALA A 225 29.72 -23.03 -6.63
N GLY A 226 31.00 -22.80 -6.93
CA GLY A 226 31.92 -22.01 -6.09
C GLY A 226 31.65 -20.50 -6.12
N ASP A 227 31.03 -19.99 -7.19
CA ASP A 227 30.73 -18.56 -7.36
C ASP A 227 29.35 -18.18 -6.80
N ILE A 228 28.50 -19.17 -6.54
CA ILE A 228 27.12 -18.99 -6.09
C ILE A 228 27.08 -19.27 -4.59
N PRO A 229 26.86 -18.25 -3.72
CA PRO A 229 26.81 -18.43 -2.27
C PRO A 229 25.51 -19.12 -1.87
N ALA A 230 25.46 -20.44 -2.04
CA ALA A 230 24.32 -21.29 -1.72
C ALA A 230 24.79 -22.61 -1.10
N SER A 231 24.09 -23.05 -0.05
CA SER A 231 24.31 -24.39 0.51
C SER A 231 23.93 -25.47 -0.51
N PRO A 232 24.46 -26.71 -0.40
CA PRO A 232 24.05 -27.81 -1.27
C PRO A 232 22.54 -28.03 -1.30
N VAL A 233 21.87 -27.90 -0.15
CA VAL A 233 20.41 -28.07 -0.02
C VAL A 233 19.68 -26.94 -0.74
N THR A 234 20.06 -25.68 -0.49
CA THR A 234 19.48 -24.51 -1.16
C THR A 234 19.60 -24.62 -2.69
N ARG A 235 20.74 -25.15 -3.17
CA ARG A 235 20.98 -25.37 -4.59
C ARG A 235 20.02 -26.40 -5.18
N ALA A 236 19.83 -27.54 -4.51
CA ALA A 236 18.89 -28.57 -4.94
C ALA A 236 17.44 -28.06 -4.93
N SER A 237 17.04 -27.30 -3.90
CA SER A 237 15.72 -26.66 -3.84
C SER A 237 15.50 -25.67 -4.99
N PHE A 238 16.50 -24.83 -5.28
CA PHE A 238 16.43 -23.88 -6.40
C PHE A 238 16.34 -24.59 -7.75
N HIS A 239 17.09 -25.68 -7.95
CA HIS A 239 16.98 -26.52 -9.14
C HIS A 239 15.55 -27.02 -9.34
N ASN A 240 14.95 -27.60 -8.29
CA ASN A 240 13.58 -28.10 -8.36
C ASN A 240 12.58 -26.99 -8.71
N ALA A 241 12.72 -25.82 -8.09
CA ALA A 241 11.88 -24.66 -8.38
C ALA A 241 12.00 -24.22 -9.85
N VAL A 242 13.22 -24.16 -10.41
CA VAL A 242 13.45 -23.80 -11.81
C VAL A 242 12.76 -24.78 -12.76
N ILE A 243 12.81 -26.09 -12.49
CA ILE A 243 12.12 -27.10 -13.31
C ILE A 243 10.60 -26.92 -13.22
N GLN A 244 10.05 -26.75 -12.01
CA GLN A 244 8.61 -26.59 -11.82
C GLN A 244 8.09 -25.31 -12.48
N MET A 245 8.81 -24.20 -12.36
CA MET A 245 8.48 -22.96 -13.07
C MET A 245 8.53 -23.14 -14.59
N GLY A 246 9.58 -23.79 -15.09
CA GLY A 246 9.78 -23.99 -16.53
C GLY A 246 8.81 -24.97 -17.19
N THR A 247 8.32 -25.96 -16.45
CA THR A 247 7.42 -27.01 -16.99
C THR A 247 5.94 -26.74 -16.71
N GLY A 248 5.62 -26.13 -15.57
CA GLY A 248 4.24 -25.89 -15.12
C GLY A 248 3.79 -24.43 -15.20
N ALA A 249 4.67 -23.50 -15.62
CA ALA A 249 4.42 -22.06 -15.59
C ALA A 249 3.97 -21.56 -14.20
N PHE A 250 4.35 -22.27 -13.12
CA PHE A 250 4.00 -21.90 -11.76
C PHE A 250 4.70 -20.60 -11.37
N ARG A 251 3.97 -19.73 -10.66
CA ARG A 251 4.58 -18.53 -10.07
C ARG A 251 5.39 -18.94 -8.84
N PRO A 252 6.50 -18.23 -8.52
CA PRO A 252 7.32 -18.53 -7.35
C PRO A 252 6.51 -18.70 -6.05
N GLY A 253 5.53 -17.81 -5.79
CA GLY A 253 4.69 -17.91 -4.59
C GLY A 253 3.83 -19.18 -4.50
N VAL A 254 3.45 -19.79 -5.64
CA VAL A 254 2.73 -21.08 -5.65
C VAL A 254 3.67 -22.23 -5.25
N LEU A 255 4.95 -22.11 -5.57
CA LEU A 255 5.97 -23.09 -5.20
C LEU A 255 6.33 -23.02 -3.72
N GLU A 256 6.37 -21.81 -3.16
CA GLU A 256 6.58 -21.59 -1.72
C GLU A 256 5.47 -22.25 -0.89
N ASP A 257 4.21 -22.16 -1.33
CA ASP A 257 3.07 -22.78 -0.65
C ASP A 257 3.03 -24.32 -0.75
N THR A 258 3.62 -24.89 -1.81
CA THR A 258 3.64 -26.34 -2.03
C THR A 258 4.81 -27.02 -1.32
N LEU A 259 5.93 -26.31 -1.13
CA LEU A 259 7.09 -26.81 -0.39
C LEU A 259 6.83 -26.90 1.13
N CYS A 260 5.91 -26.09 1.68
CA CYS A 260 5.53 -26.14 3.10
C CYS A 260 4.47 -27.20 3.45
N LYS A 261 3.91 -27.93 2.48
CA LYS A 261 2.87 -28.95 2.72
C LYS A 261 3.34 -30.40 2.56
N GLN A 262 4.62 -30.60 2.23
CA GLN A 262 5.19 -31.94 1.97
C GLN A 262 6.12 -32.44 3.09
N TYR A 263 6.14 -31.77 4.24
CA TYR A 263 6.80 -32.25 5.47
C TYR A 263 5.87 -32.10 6.66
#